data_AF-A0A0B1SAB7-F1
#
_entry.id   AF-A0A0B1SAB7-F1
#
_cell.length_a   1.000
_cell.length_b   1.000
_cell.length_c   1.000
_cell.angle_alpha   90.00
_cell.angle_beta   90.00
_cell.angle_gamma   90.00
#
_symmetry.space_group_name_H-M   'P 1'
#
loop_
_entity.id
_entity.type
_entity.pdbx_description
1 polymer ?
#
loop_
_entity_poly.entity_id
_entity_poly.type
_entity_poly.pdbx_seq_one_letter_code
_entity_poly.pdbx_strand_id
1 'polypeptide(L)'
;APLYFESKEKIGKIDEIFGSLLDNGFSATLADGVKANSFKVGQKLYIDPAKLMPIERFLPGAPRGGRGRGGRGGRGGDRGRGGDRGGELSR
;
A
#
# COMPACT_ATOMS: atom_id res chain seq x y z
N ALA A 1 -12.60 -2.96 -3.14
CA ALA A 1 -12.58 -2.49 -4.55
C ALA A 1 -13.83 -3.00 -5.29
N PRO A 2 -14.44 -2.24 -6.22
CA PRO A 2 -15.69 -2.66 -6.87
C PRO A 2 -15.56 -3.94 -7.69
N LEU A 3 -16.57 -4.79 -7.63
CA LEU A 3 -16.70 -6.02 -8.43
C LEU A 3 -17.83 -5.88 -9.44
N TYR A 4 -17.64 -6.49 -10.61
CA TYR A 4 -18.55 -6.38 -11.75
C TYR A 4 -18.83 -7.72 -12.42
N PHE A 5 -19.98 -7.82 -13.08
CA PHE A 5 -20.26 -8.88 -14.05
C PHE A 5 -19.55 -8.58 -15.37
N GLU A 6 -19.55 -9.54 -16.30
CA GLU A 6 -19.07 -9.33 -17.67
C GLU A 6 -19.80 -8.18 -18.37
N SER A 7 -21.09 -7.99 -18.06
CA SER A 7 -21.92 -6.86 -18.51
C SER A 7 -21.48 -5.49 -17.95
N LYS A 8 -20.45 -5.45 -17.08
CA LYS A 8 -20.00 -4.28 -16.30
C LYS A 8 -21.02 -3.77 -15.28
N GLU A 9 -22.07 -4.52 -15.01
CA GLU A 9 -22.98 -4.25 -13.90
C GLU A 9 -22.25 -4.47 -12.57
N LYS A 10 -22.41 -3.52 -11.63
CA LYS A 10 -21.76 -3.58 -10.32
C LYS A 10 -22.46 -4.58 -9.42
N ILE A 11 -21.69 -5.53 -8.89
CA ILE A 11 -22.16 -6.60 -8.03
C ILE A 11 -21.99 -6.25 -6.55
N GLY A 12 -20.92 -5.53 -6.24
CA GLY A 12 -20.50 -5.31 -4.87
C GLY A 12 -19.10 -4.75 -4.77
N LYS A 13 -18.44 -5.01 -3.65
CA LYS A 13 -17.05 -4.62 -3.39
C LYS A 13 -16.31 -5.74 -2.65
N ILE A 14 -15.01 -5.88 -2.93
CA ILE A 14 -14.08 -6.66 -2.09
C ILE A 14 -13.96 -5.99 -0.73
N ASP A 15 -14.01 -6.79 0.33
CA ASP A 15 -13.87 -6.39 1.73
C ASP A 15 -12.55 -6.90 2.32
N GLU A 16 -12.39 -8.22 2.42
CA GLU A 16 -11.20 -8.87 3.00
C GLU A 16 -10.44 -9.70 1.96
N ILE A 17 -9.11 -9.73 2.06
CA ILE A 17 -8.24 -10.65 1.32
C ILE A 17 -7.54 -11.52 2.36
N PHE A 18 -7.63 -12.84 2.20
CA PHE A 18 -7.13 -13.81 3.16
C PHE A 18 -6.43 -14.98 2.46
N GLY A 19 -5.82 -15.85 3.25
CA GLY A 19 -5.07 -17.01 2.77
C GLY A 19 -3.56 -16.76 2.65
N SER A 20 -2.88 -17.72 2.04
CA SER A 20 -1.44 -17.68 1.79
C SER A 20 -1.14 -17.13 0.39
N LEU A 21 0.15 -16.97 0.05
CA LEU A 21 0.53 -16.39 -1.24
C LEU A 21 0.03 -17.20 -2.45
N LEU A 22 0.06 -18.54 -2.34
CA LEU A 22 -0.32 -19.47 -3.41
C LEU A 22 -1.78 -19.91 -3.34
N ASP A 23 -2.35 -19.92 -2.14
CA ASP A 23 -3.74 -20.28 -1.87
C ASP A 23 -4.41 -19.11 -1.16
N ASN A 24 -4.88 -18.15 -1.95
CA ASN A 24 -5.53 -16.93 -1.49
C ASN A 24 -7.00 -16.90 -1.88
N GLY A 25 -7.77 -16.11 -1.13
CA GLY A 25 -9.16 -15.83 -1.38
C GLY A 25 -9.51 -14.41 -0.96
N PHE A 26 -10.74 -14.00 -1.28
CA PHE A 26 -11.28 -12.73 -0.82
C PHE A 26 -12.76 -12.87 -0.45
N SER A 27 -13.20 -12.05 0.49
CA SER A 27 -14.61 -11.84 0.79
C SER A 27 -15.12 -10.61 0.04
N ALA A 28 -16.39 -10.62 -0.30
CA ALA A 28 -17.03 -9.50 -0.97
C ALA A 28 -18.36 -9.13 -0.29
N THR A 29 -18.55 -7.84 -0.05
CA THR A 29 -19.86 -7.30 0.29
C THR A 29 -20.65 -7.11 -1.01
N LEU A 30 -21.78 -7.80 -1.12
CA LEU A 30 -22.68 -7.68 -2.26
C LEU A 30 -23.52 -6.40 -2.15
N ALA A 31 -23.92 -5.86 -3.31
CA ALA A 31 -24.86 -4.75 -3.40
C ALA A 31 -26.30 -5.21 -3.14
N ASP A 32 -27.16 -4.25 -2.80
CA ASP A 32 -28.57 -4.53 -2.53
C ASP A 32 -29.25 -5.19 -3.73
N GLY A 33 -29.99 -6.27 -3.47
CA GLY A 33 -30.66 -7.07 -4.50
C GLY A 33 -29.83 -8.20 -5.09
N VAL A 34 -28.51 -8.23 -4.86
CA VAL A 34 -27.64 -9.33 -5.29
C VAL A 34 -27.57 -10.40 -4.20
N LYS A 35 -27.94 -11.65 -4.54
CA LYS A 35 -27.93 -12.77 -3.59
C LYS A 35 -26.68 -13.64 -3.77
N ALA A 36 -25.99 -13.96 -2.67
CA ALA A 36 -24.82 -14.84 -2.72
C ALA A 36 -25.11 -16.23 -3.33
N ASN A 37 -26.32 -16.74 -3.15
CA ASN A 37 -26.71 -18.06 -3.65
C ASN A 37 -27.03 -18.09 -5.16
N SER A 38 -27.08 -16.93 -5.84
CA SER A 38 -27.32 -16.90 -7.29
C SER A 38 -26.04 -17.11 -8.12
N PHE A 39 -24.87 -17.07 -7.48
CA PHE A 39 -23.59 -17.29 -8.15
C PHE A 39 -23.35 -18.78 -8.37
N LYS A 40 -22.85 -19.12 -9.55
CA LYS A 40 -22.39 -20.49 -9.85
C LYS A 40 -20.92 -20.62 -9.50
N VAL A 41 -20.52 -21.79 -9.01
CA VAL A 41 -19.10 -22.12 -8.80
C VAL A 41 -18.36 -21.96 -10.13
N GLY A 42 -17.22 -21.25 -10.11
CA GLY A 42 -16.41 -20.97 -11.30
C GLY A 42 -16.91 -19.78 -12.15
N GLN A 43 -17.98 -19.09 -11.74
CA GLN A 43 -18.43 -17.88 -12.42
C GLN A 43 -17.36 -16.77 -12.32
N LYS A 44 -16.98 -16.22 -13.46
CA LYS A 44 -15.98 -15.15 -13.53
C LYS A 44 -16.58 -13.83 -13.07
N LEU A 45 -15.85 -13.15 -12.19
CA LEU A 45 -16.12 -11.79 -11.74
C LEU A 45 -14.98 -10.89 -12.22
N TYR A 46 -15.30 -9.62 -12.46
CA TYR A 46 -14.38 -8.66 -13.04
C TYR A 46 -14.09 -7.52 -12.08
N ILE A 47 -12.88 -7.00 -12.14
CA ILE A 47 -12.40 -5.86 -11.37
C ILE A 47 -11.58 -4.96 -12.31
N ASP A 48 -11.62 -3.66 -12.05
CA ASP A 48 -10.79 -2.69 -12.74
C ASP A 48 -9.29 -3.00 -12.48
N PRO A 49 -8.46 -3.15 -13.53
CA PRO A 49 -7.01 -3.36 -13.39
C PRO A 49 -6.31 -2.31 -12.53
N ALA A 50 -6.79 -1.05 -12.54
CA ALA A 50 -6.23 0.02 -11.71
C ALA A 50 -6.46 -0.19 -10.19
N LYS A 51 -7.30 -1.16 -9.81
CA LYS A 51 -7.54 -1.56 -8.42
C LYS A 51 -6.71 -2.76 -7.98
N LEU A 52 -5.90 -3.33 -8.86
CA LEU A 52 -4.97 -4.41 -8.53
C LEU A 52 -3.65 -3.84 -8.00
N MET A 53 -3.04 -4.55 -7.06
CA MET A 53 -1.70 -4.23 -6.58
C MET A 53 -0.73 -5.38 -6.90
N PRO A 54 0.54 -5.07 -7.26
CA PRO A 54 1.55 -6.10 -7.48
C PRO A 54 1.75 -6.97 -6.23
N ILE A 55 1.80 -8.30 -6.42
CA ILE A 55 1.98 -9.27 -5.33
C ILE A 55 3.28 -9.06 -4.55
N GLU A 56 4.31 -8.52 -5.21
CA GLU A 56 5.60 -8.17 -4.63
C GLU A 56 5.46 -7.25 -3.42
N ARG A 57 4.42 -6.41 -3.35
CA ARG A 57 4.17 -5.52 -2.20
C ARG A 57 3.84 -6.26 -0.91
N PHE A 58 3.42 -7.52 -1.03
CA PHE A 58 3.01 -8.38 0.07
C PHE A 58 4.07 -9.45 0.40
N LEU A 59 5.18 -9.51 -0.36
CA LEU A 59 6.30 -10.40 -0.06
C LEU A 59 7.16 -9.85 1.09
N PRO A 60 7.81 -10.74 1.87
CA PRO A 60 8.83 -10.32 2.84
C PRO A 60 9.94 -9.51 2.15
N GLY A 61 10.29 -8.35 2.70
CA GLY A 61 11.32 -7.49 2.11
C GLY A 61 10.83 -6.54 1.01
N ALA A 62 9.53 -6.57 0.68
CA ALA A 62 8.93 -5.54 -0.15
C ALA A 62 9.20 -4.16 0.44
N PRO A 63 9.54 -3.15 -0.38
CA PRO A 63 9.55 -1.77 0.07
C PRO A 63 8.12 -1.41 0.47
N ARG A 64 7.80 -1.56 1.75
CA ARG A 64 6.61 -0.96 2.35
C ARG A 64 6.73 0.52 2.04
N GLY A 65 5.76 1.08 1.31
CA GLY A 65 5.73 2.47 0.90
C GLY A 65 5.67 3.41 2.10
N GLY A 66 6.73 3.45 2.89
CA GLY A 66 7.04 4.48 3.83
C GLY A 66 7.70 5.58 3.02
N ARG A 67 7.08 6.76 3.04
CA ARG A 67 7.82 8.02 2.89
C ARG A 67 9.15 7.84 3.61
N GLY A 68 10.26 7.89 2.86
CA GLY A 68 11.59 7.67 3.40
C GLY A 68 11.78 8.52 4.64
N ARG A 69 11.72 7.88 5.82
CA ARG A 69 12.07 8.52 7.08
C ARG A 69 13.18 7.69 7.71
N GLY A 70 14.38 8.17 7.42
CA GLY A 70 15.56 8.01 8.26
C GLY A 70 16.48 6.86 7.88
N GLY A 71 17.73 7.21 7.52
CA GLY A 71 18.87 6.34 7.82
C GLY A 71 19.76 5.95 6.64
N ARG A 72 20.45 6.92 6.03
CA ARG A 72 21.81 6.67 5.52
C ARG A 72 22.70 7.80 5.98
N GLY A 73 23.44 7.54 7.05
CA GLY A 73 24.55 8.37 7.48
C GLY A 73 25.64 8.44 6.40
N GLY A 74 26.43 9.50 6.47
CA GLY A 74 27.69 9.63 5.73
C GLY A 74 27.88 10.99 5.08
N ARG A 75 28.30 11.98 5.87
CA ARG A 75 29.03 13.25 5.58
C ARG A 75 28.74 14.16 6.79
N GLY A 76 29.53 14.24 7.85
CA GLY A 76 31.00 14.24 7.90
C GLY A 76 31.50 15.62 7.49
N GLY A 77 31.74 16.50 8.48
CA GLY A 77 32.09 17.94 8.35
C GLY A 77 30.81 18.79 8.32
N ASP A 78 30.52 19.73 9.24
CA ASP A 78 31.36 20.78 9.79
C ASP A 78 30.99 21.09 11.26
N ARG A 79 31.52 20.31 12.21
CA ARG A 79 31.58 20.69 13.63
C ARG A 79 33.03 20.85 14.05
N GLY A 80 33.56 22.04 13.80
CA GLY A 80 34.85 22.54 14.28
C GLY A 80 35.02 23.95 13.72
N ARG A 81 34.76 25.02 14.45
CA ARG A 81 35.55 25.61 15.54
C ARG A 81 34.57 26.50 16.34
N GLY A 82 34.50 26.48 17.66
CA GLY A 82 35.61 26.27 18.59
C GLY A 82 36.41 27.56 18.76
N GLY A 83 35.78 28.57 19.38
CA GLY A 83 36.38 29.55 20.28
C GLY A 83 37.25 30.65 19.69
N ASP A 84 36.86 31.90 19.93
CA ASP A 84 37.78 32.93 20.43
C ASP A 84 37.00 33.92 21.31
N ARG A 85 37.39 33.97 22.58
CA ARG A 85 36.94 34.91 23.60
C ARG A 85 37.72 36.21 23.44
N GLY A 86 37.01 37.33 23.55
CA GLY A 86 37.46 38.51 24.32
C GLY A 86 38.42 39.48 23.63
N GLY A 87 38.20 40.77 23.87
CA GLY A 87 39.20 41.81 23.64
C GLY A 87 38.62 43.18 23.32
N GLU A 88 38.47 43.98 24.36
CA GLU A 88 38.20 45.43 24.38
C GLU A 88 39.32 46.27 23.70
N LEU A 89 39.03 47.56 23.46
CA LEU A 89 39.94 48.72 23.34
C LEU A 89 40.41 49.23 21.95
N SER A 90 39.96 50.46 21.68
CA SER A 90 40.74 51.65 21.23
C SER A 90 41.31 51.72 19.80
N ARG A 91 40.68 52.56 18.97
CA ARG A 91 41.21 53.86 18.49
C ARG A 91 40.14 54.64 17.72
#